data_AF-A0A9R1LN78-F1
#
_entry.id   AF-A0A9R1LN78-F1
#
_cell.length_a   1.000
_cell.length_b   1.000
_cell.length_c   1.000
_cell.angle_alpha   90.00
_cell.angle_beta   90.00
_cell.angle_gamma   90.00
#
_symmetry.space_group_name_H-M   'P 1'
#
loop_
_entity.id
_entity.type
_entity.pdbx_description
1 polymer ?
#
loop_
_entity_poly.entity_id
_entity_poly.type
_entity_poly.pdbx_seq_one_letter_code
_entity_poly.pdbx_strand_id
1 'polypeptide(L)'
;METASSEIGRLPEKLLVRVISLTSPVAASHAASVSRAFRAAADSDTVWSCFVPRELPRFAKKQISPSTASKKALFRRLSCLPAFIPRKLMHMRLDKATGAKCFMLSAEILQITKYRRYQKCCSCCFLFVSFWS
;
A
#
# COMPACT_ATOMS: atom_id res chain seq x y z
N MET A 1 -7.31 -35.92 -21.85
CA MET A 1 -7.83 -34.67 -21.27
C MET A 1 -6.62 -33.78 -21.00
N GLU A 2 -6.09 -33.14 -22.04
CA GLU A 2 -4.92 -32.27 -21.95
C GLU A 2 -5.36 -30.94 -21.35
N THR A 3 -4.90 -30.65 -20.13
CA THR A 3 -4.93 -29.29 -19.61
C THR A 3 -3.97 -28.48 -20.46
N ALA A 4 -4.51 -27.69 -21.40
CA ALA A 4 -3.73 -26.70 -22.13
C ALA A 4 -2.98 -25.83 -21.10
N SER A 5 -1.70 -26.13 -20.91
CA SER A 5 -0.78 -25.29 -20.16
C SER A 5 -0.75 -23.97 -20.91
N SER A 6 -1.50 -22.97 -20.43
CA SER A 6 -1.37 -21.60 -20.93
C SER A 6 0.12 -21.27 -20.98
N GLU A 7 0.61 -20.65 -22.06
CA GLU A 7 2.02 -20.29 -22.23
C GLU A 7 2.58 -19.52 -21.02
N ILE A 8 1.69 -18.77 -20.36
CA ILE A 8 1.89 -18.06 -19.10
C ILE A 8 2.33 -18.99 -17.95
N GLY A 9 1.82 -20.23 -17.88
CA GLY A 9 2.19 -21.23 -16.88
C GLY A 9 3.57 -21.85 -17.10
N ARG A 10 4.20 -21.61 -18.25
CA ARG A 10 5.59 -22.01 -18.54
C ARG A 10 6.61 -20.94 -18.12
N LEU A 11 6.15 -19.72 -17.78
CA LEU A 11 7.03 -18.66 -17.33
C LEU A 11 7.59 -18.95 -15.93
N PRO A 12 8.90 -18.75 -15.70
CA PRO A 12 9.46 -18.81 -14.36
C PRO A 12 8.78 -17.82 -13.41
N GLU A 13 8.41 -18.29 -12.21
CA GLU A 13 7.78 -17.46 -11.17
C GLU A 13 8.60 -16.19 -10.86
N LYS A 14 9.94 -16.31 -10.90
CA LYS A 14 10.86 -15.17 -10.69
C LYS A 14 10.65 -14.02 -11.69
N LEU A 15 10.29 -14.33 -12.95
CA LEU A 15 9.98 -13.30 -13.94
C LEU A 15 8.65 -12.61 -13.62
N LEU A 16 7.64 -13.39 -13.23
CA LEU A 16 6.34 -12.84 -12.81
C LEU A 16 6.50 -11.93 -11.61
N VAL A 17 7.23 -12.37 -10.57
CA VAL A 17 7.55 -11.55 -9.39
C VAL A 17 8.22 -10.25 -9.78
N ARG A 18 9.23 -10.29 -10.68
CA ARG A 18 9.96 -9.10 -11.12
C ARG A 18 9.06 -8.14 -11.91
N VAL A 19 8.25 -8.63 -12.84
CA VAL A 19 7.33 -7.78 -13.62
C VAL A 19 6.29 -7.15 -12.68
N ILE A 20 5.66 -7.94 -11.82
CA ILE A 20 4.62 -7.46 -10.90
C ILE A 20 5.20 -6.45 -9.91
N SER A 21 6.43 -6.63 -9.42
CA SER A 21 7.08 -5.67 -8.50
C SER A 21 7.30 -4.28 -9.08
N LEU A 22 7.30 -4.14 -10.41
CA LEU A 22 7.44 -2.88 -11.13
C LEU A 22 6.10 -2.20 -11.45
N THR A 23 4.98 -2.82 -11.06
CA THR A 23 3.64 -2.28 -11.26
C THR A 23 3.13 -1.54 -10.02
N SER A 24 1.90 -1.04 -10.04
CA SER A 24 1.26 -0.47 -8.85
C SER A 24 0.71 -1.56 -7.91
N PRO A 25 0.54 -1.30 -6.60
CA PRO A 25 -0.10 -2.24 -5.67
C PRO A 25 -1.50 -2.72 -6.10
N VAL A 26 -2.25 -1.85 -6.80
CA VAL A 26 -3.55 -2.18 -7.39
C VAL A 26 -3.39 -3.15 -8.54
N ALA A 27 -2.49 -2.86 -9.49
CA ALA A 27 -2.21 -3.74 -10.61
C ALA A 27 -1.67 -5.11 -10.14
N ALA A 28 -0.80 -5.13 -9.14
CA ALA A 28 -0.33 -6.37 -8.52
C ALA A 28 -1.48 -7.17 -7.88
N SER A 29 -2.43 -6.50 -7.23
CA SER A 29 -3.62 -7.16 -6.68
C SER A 29 -4.53 -7.73 -7.77
N HIS A 30 -4.66 -7.04 -8.90
CA HIS A 30 -5.43 -7.52 -10.06
C HIS A 30 -4.72 -8.68 -10.77
N ALA A 31 -3.39 -8.71 -10.83
CA ALA A 31 -2.66 -9.83 -11.42
C ALA A 31 -3.04 -11.17 -10.77
N ALA A 32 -3.34 -11.18 -9.47
CA ALA A 32 -3.74 -12.40 -8.74
C ALA A 32 -5.06 -13.05 -9.22
N SER A 33 -5.89 -12.36 -10.01
CA SER A 33 -7.11 -12.93 -10.61
C SER A 33 -6.88 -13.54 -11.99
N VAL A 34 -5.73 -13.31 -12.63
CA VAL A 34 -5.45 -13.77 -14.00
C VAL A 34 -5.20 -15.27 -14.06
N SER A 35 -4.36 -15.81 -13.17
CA SER A 35 -4.06 -17.25 -13.12
C SER A 35 -3.49 -17.66 -11.76
N ARG A 36 -3.37 -18.97 -11.51
CA ARG A 36 -2.74 -19.50 -10.28
C ARG A 36 -1.26 -19.12 -10.18
N ALA A 37 -0.53 -19.10 -11.30
CA ALA A 37 0.88 -18.69 -11.34
C ALA A 37 1.03 -17.20 -11.03
N PHE A 38 0.18 -16.35 -11.61
CA PHE A 38 0.15 -14.94 -11.29
C PHE A 38 -0.25 -14.68 -9.84
N ARG A 39 -1.20 -15.44 -9.28
CA ARG A 39 -1.57 -15.34 -7.87
C ARG A 39 -0.40 -15.64 -6.94
N ALA A 40 0.32 -16.73 -7.17
CA ALA A 40 1.50 -17.08 -6.36
C ALA A 40 2.54 -15.95 -6.39
N ALA A 41 2.88 -15.43 -7.58
CA ALA A 41 3.81 -14.33 -7.72
C ALA A 41 3.30 -13.01 -7.11
N ALA A 42 2.02 -12.68 -7.33
CA ALA A 42 1.38 -11.45 -6.85
C ALA A 42 1.14 -11.42 -5.35
N ASP A 43 1.04 -12.57 -4.69
CA ASP A 43 0.89 -12.68 -3.23
C ASP A 43 2.25 -12.77 -2.51
N SER A 44 3.35 -12.87 -3.27
CA SER A 44 4.69 -13.05 -2.73
C SER A 44 5.22 -11.81 -1.99
N ASP A 45 5.86 -12.03 -0.85
CA ASP A 45 6.48 -10.97 -0.05
C ASP A 45 7.61 -10.24 -0.79
N THR A 46 8.21 -10.84 -1.82
CA THR A 46 9.19 -10.13 -2.67
C THR A 46 8.52 -8.97 -3.40
N VAL A 47 7.34 -9.19 -3.99
CA VAL A 47 6.55 -8.13 -4.66
C VAL A 47 6.16 -7.05 -3.66
N TRP A 48 5.53 -7.44 -2.54
CA TRP A 48 5.00 -6.48 -1.57
C TRP A 48 6.09 -5.74 -0.80
N SER A 49 7.34 -6.23 -0.82
CA SER A 49 8.49 -5.48 -0.28
C SER A 49 8.84 -4.21 -1.05
N CYS A 50 8.46 -4.14 -2.33
CA CYS A 50 8.64 -2.95 -3.15
C CYS A 50 7.59 -1.87 -2.85
N PHE A 51 6.41 -2.28 -2.37
CA PHE A 51 5.28 -1.39 -2.09
C PHE A 51 5.22 -0.91 -0.64
N VAL A 52 5.81 -1.67 0.29
CA VAL A 52 5.90 -1.27 1.69
C VAL A 52 7.17 -0.46 1.91
N PRO A 53 7.09 0.76 2.46
CA PRO A 53 8.28 1.53 2.79
C PRO A 53 9.20 0.77 3.74
N ARG A 54 10.50 0.69 3.40
CA ARG A 54 11.53 0.01 4.21
C ARG A 54 11.56 0.51 5.65
N GLU A 55 11.38 1.82 5.82
CA GLU A 55 11.36 2.47 7.13
C GLU A 55 9.98 3.01 7.44
N LEU A 56 9.24 2.25 8.25
CA LEU A 56 8.01 2.71 8.87
C LEU A 56 8.32 3.47 10.16
N PRO A 57 7.62 4.58 10.44
CA PRO A 57 7.78 5.29 11.71
C PRO A 57 7.52 4.38 12.92
N ARG A 58 8.20 4.65 14.04
CA ARG A 58 8.07 3.85 15.27
C ARG A 58 6.63 3.70 15.76
N PHE A 59 5.79 4.73 15.57
CA PHE A 59 4.38 4.68 15.94
C PHE A 59 3.56 3.77 15.01
N ALA A 60 3.90 3.69 13.72
CA ALA A 60 3.30 2.75 12.79
C ALA A 60 3.71 1.32 13.12
N LYS A 61 4.97 1.11 13.53
CA LYS A 61 5.46 -0.18 14.04
C LYS A 61 4.68 -0.67 15.26
N LYS A 62 4.18 0.22 16.13
CA LYS A 62 3.34 -0.19 17.28
C LYS A 62 1.97 -0.72 16.88
N GLN A 63 1.42 -0.28 15.74
CA GLN A 63 0.20 -0.89 15.19
C GLN A 63 0.47 -2.21 14.46
N ILE A 64 1.73 -2.60 14.33
CA ILE A 64 2.16 -3.81 13.64
C ILE A 64 2.60 -4.83 14.71
N SER A 65 1.72 -5.76 15.06
CA SER A 65 2.09 -6.97 15.82
C SER A 65 1.18 -8.17 15.47
N PRO A 66 1.69 -9.43 15.47
CA PRO A 66 3.09 -9.87 15.53
C PRO A 66 3.68 -10.23 14.15
N SER A 67 4.97 -10.55 14.18
CA SER A 67 5.99 -10.85 13.14
C SER A 67 5.66 -11.86 12.04
N THR A 68 4.40 -12.30 11.91
CA THR A 68 3.96 -13.37 11.01
C THR A 68 3.04 -12.89 9.87
N ALA A 69 2.69 -11.60 9.84
CA ALA A 69 1.88 -11.05 8.75
C ALA A 69 2.71 -10.87 7.48
N SER A 70 2.23 -11.40 6.35
CA SER A 70 2.83 -11.14 5.03
C SER A 70 2.94 -9.64 4.76
N LYS A 71 3.91 -9.23 3.95
CA LYS A 71 4.08 -7.83 3.55
C LYS A 71 2.83 -7.30 2.84
N LYS A 72 2.09 -8.17 2.15
CA LYS A 72 0.76 -7.86 1.60
C LYS A 72 -0.26 -7.51 2.68
N ALA A 73 -0.35 -8.33 3.73
CA ALA A 73 -1.25 -8.08 4.85
C ALA A 73 -0.87 -6.79 5.58
N LEU A 74 0.44 -6.54 5.76
CA LEU A 74 0.97 -5.31 6.32
C LEU A 74 0.55 -4.08 5.49
N PHE A 75 0.75 -4.12 4.16
CA PHE A 75 0.35 -3.05 3.26
C PHE A 75 -1.16 -2.77 3.38
N ARG A 76 -1.99 -3.81 3.34
CA ARG A 76 -3.45 -3.68 3.48
C ARG A 76 -3.84 -3.07 4.82
N ARG A 77 -3.20 -3.50 5.92
CA ARG A 77 -3.46 -2.98 7.27
C ARG A 77 -3.15 -1.47 7.34
N LEU A 78 -1.98 -1.06 6.87
CA LEU A 78 -1.56 0.36 6.88
C LEU A 78 -2.36 1.23 5.89
N SER A 79 -2.91 0.62 4.84
CA SER A 79 -3.78 1.32 3.89
C SER A 79 -5.21 1.52 4.43
N CYS A 80 -5.70 0.60 5.25
CA CYS A 80 -7.07 0.63 5.79
C CYS A 80 -7.16 1.29 7.18
N LEU A 81 -6.16 1.08 8.03
CA LEU A 81 -6.16 1.56 9.41
C LEU A 81 -5.12 2.67 9.59
N PRO A 82 -5.52 3.86 10.08
CA PRO A 82 -4.59 4.94 10.41
C PRO A 82 -3.67 4.52 11.57
N ALA A 83 -2.36 4.64 11.36
CA ALA A 83 -1.37 4.61 12.42
C ALA A 83 -1.32 5.98 13.10
N PHE A 84 -1.74 6.04 14.38
CA PHE A 84 -1.79 7.29 15.14
C PHE A 84 -0.44 7.65 15.77
N ILE A 85 -0.14 8.95 15.76
CA ILE A 85 0.96 9.54 16.52
C ILE A 85 0.47 9.85 17.95
N PRO A 86 1.35 9.75 18.98
CA PRO A 86 1.04 10.22 20.32
C PRO A 86 0.41 11.62 20.31
N ARG A 87 -0.65 11.82 21.11
CA ARG A 87 -1.55 13.00 21.15
C ARG A 87 -2.71 13.00 20.13
N LYS A 88 -2.83 11.99 19.23
CA LYS A 88 -3.96 11.83 18.26
C LYS A 88 -4.16 12.96 17.24
N LEU A 89 -3.24 13.90 17.17
CA LEU A 89 -3.32 15.06 16.29
C LEU A 89 -2.81 14.76 14.87
N MET A 90 -2.20 13.59 14.64
CA MET A 90 -1.71 13.18 13.33
C MET A 90 -1.89 11.67 13.15
N HIS A 91 -2.24 11.26 11.93
CA HIS A 91 -2.24 9.85 11.56
C HIS A 91 -1.61 9.61 10.19
N MET A 92 -1.03 8.42 10.04
CA MET A 92 -0.41 7.95 8.81
C MET A 92 -1.20 6.79 8.21
N ARG A 93 -1.34 6.76 6.89
CA ARG A 93 -1.78 5.60 6.10
C ARG A 93 -0.87 5.41 4.90
N LEU A 94 -0.98 4.28 4.22
CA LEU A 94 -0.40 4.12 2.89
C LEU A 94 -1.45 4.43 1.82
N ASP A 95 -1.02 5.14 0.77
CA ASP A 95 -1.84 5.30 -0.42
C ASP A 95 -2.02 3.95 -1.12
N LYS A 96 -3.26 3.60 -1.46
CA LYS A 96 -3.57 2.30 -2.05
C LYS A 96 -3.04 2.16 -3.48
N ALA A 97 -2.96 3.27 -4.22
CA ALA A 97 -2.56 3.28 -5.62
C ALA A 97 -1.04 3.29 -5.81
N THR A 98 -0.30 3.92 -4.90
CA THR A 98 1.14 4.16 -5.03
C THR A 98 1.98 3.55 -3.91
N GLY A 99 1.39 3.26 -2.75
CA GLY A 99 2.12 2.85 -1.56
C GLY A 99 2.86 4.00 -0.86
N ALA A 100 2.63 5.25 -1.28
CA ALA A 100 3.20 6.42 -0.63
C ALA A 100 2.69 6.57 0.81
N LYS A 101 3.50 7.19 1.69
CA LYS A 101 3.09 7.53 3.05
C LYS A 101 2.19 8.77 3.00
N CYS A 102 1.01 8.67 3.57
CA CYS A 102 0.01 9.74 3.59
C CYS A 102 -0.22 10.15 5.04
N PHE A 103 -0.03 11.43 5.32
CA PHE A 103 -0.23 11.97 6.65
C PHE A 103 -1.44 12.89 6.68
N MET A 104 -2.23 12.75 7.73
CA MET A 104 -3.31 13.67 8.04
C MET A 104 -3.00 14.33 9.37
N LEU A 105 -3.06 15.66 9.38
CA LEU A 105 -2.79 16.52 10.52
C LEU A 105 -4.11 17.15 10.97
N SER A 106 -4.30 17.29 12.29
CA SER A 106 -5.40 18.07 12.84
C SER A 106 -5.19 19.56 12.57
N ALA A 107 -6.29 20.32 12.54
CA ALA A 107 -6.26 21.78 12.46
C ALA A 107 -5.57 22.45 13.67
N GLU A 108 -5.27 21.69 14.73
CA GLU A 108 -4.54 22.19 15.89
C GLU A 108 -3.03 22.21 15.64
N ILE A 109 -2.50 21.22 14.91
CA ILE A 109 -1.08 21.20 14.48
C ILE A 109 -0.87 22.09 13.27
N LEU A 110 -1.78 22.00 12.30
CA LEU A 110 -1.80 22.91 11.17
C LEU A 110 -2.25 24.27 11.70
N GLN A 111 -1.30 25.15 12.06
CA GLN A 111 -1.59 26.56 12.30
C GLN A 111 -2.07 27.20 10.98
N ILE A 112 -3.28 26.89 10.55
CA ILE A 112 -3.87 27.43 9.32
C ILE A 112 -4.30 28.86 9.63
N THR A 113 -3.39 29.80 9.42
CA THR A 113 -3.76 31.20 9.20
C THR A 113 -4.70 31.24 8.00
N LYS A 114 -5.97 31.54 8.29
CA LYS A 114 -7.15 31.56 7.41
C LYS A 114 -6.85 31.97 5.96
N TYR A 115 -6.59 31.02 5.05
CA TYR A 115 -6.81 31.24 3.61
C TYR A 115 -7.41 30.01 2.94
N ARG A 116 -8.46 30.29 2.15
CA ARG A 116 -9.34 29.34 1.46
C ARG A 116 -8.61 28.61 0.32
N ARG A 117 -8.62 27.27 0.34
CA ARG A 117 -8.94 26.38 -0.79
C ARG A 117 -8.71 24.92 -0.38
N TYR A 118 -9.78 24.26 0.05
CA TYR A 118 -9.80 22.82 0.25
C TYR A 118 -10.18 22.13 -1.07
N GLN A 119 -9.22 21.51 -1.76
CA GLN A 119 -9.51 20.64 -2.90
C GLN A 119 -9.81 19.22 -2.40
N LYS A 120 -11.04 18.77 -2.68
CA LYS A 120 -11.54 17.42 -2.39
C LYS A 120 -10.95 16.44 -3.41
N CYS A 121 -10.38 15.33 -2.97
CA CYS A 121 -10.12 14.17 -3.82
C CYS A 121 -11.03 13.02 -3.38
N CYS A 122 -11.61 12.33 -4.37
CA CYS A 122 -12.89 11.66 -4.32
C CYS A 122 -13.06 10.46 -3.35
N SER A 123 -14.27 10.42 -2.79
CA SER A 123 -15.11 9.25 -2.44
C SER A 123 -15.02 8.54 -1.08
N CYS A 124 -14.41 9.13 -0.04
CA CYS A 124 -14.78 8.76 1.34
C CYS A 124 -14.35 9.79 2.39
N CYS A 125 -14.59 11.08 2.15
CA CYS A 125 -14.14 12.18 3.02
C CYS A 125 -12.63 12.14 3.36
N PHE A 126 -12.13 13.20 3.95
CA PHE A 126 -10.77 13.25 4.53
C PHE A 126 -9.61 13.48 3.55
N LEU A 127 -8.76 14.38 4.01
CA LEU A 127 -7.92 15.28 3.23
C LEU A 127 -6.52 14.71 3.09
N PHE A 128 -5.99 14.75 1.87
CA PHE A 128 -4.60 14.44 1.52
C PHE A 128 -3.80 15.73 1.49
N VAL A 129 -2.64 15.78 2.14
CA VAL A 129 -1.59 16.77 1.86
C VAL A 129 -0.41 15.98 1.30
N SER A 130 -0.21 16.07 -0.01
CA SER A 130 0.96 15.53 -0.70
C SER A 130 2.02 16.61 -0.76
N PHE A 131 3.16 16.43 -0.08
CA PHE A 131 4.36 17.19 -0.33
C PHE A 131 5.15 16.46 -1.41
N TRP A 132 5.21 17.03 -2.62
CA TRP A 132 6.13 16.62 -3.67
C TRP A 132 7.42 17.43 -3.48
N SER A 133 8.54 16.77 -3.25
CA SER A 133 9.87 17.29 -3.55
C SER A 133 10.77 16.16 -4.00
#